data_AF-A0A6F8SXX5-F1
#
_entry.id   AF-A0A6F8SXX5-F1
#
_cell.length_a   1.000
_cell.length_b   1.000
_cell.length_c   1.000
_cell.angle_alpha   90.00
_cell.angle_beta   90.00
_cell.angle_gamma   90.00
#
_symmetry.space_group_name_H-M   'P 1'
#
loop_
_entity.id
_entity.type
_entity.pdbx_description
1 polymer ?
#
loop_
_entity_poly.entity_id
_entity_poly.type
_entity_poly.pdbx_seq_one_letter_code
_entity_poly.pdbx_strand_id
1 'polypeptide(L)'
;MTLLLLAFLAASLVREQDYFLDEYVARHTWKILVTMIILPSLAWVVYQRQRFLEEFRHYSNTFSFGLFAAGVLVTYIFSRLYGRQDFWRAVLQEHYIRDFKDIAEEAIELLGYSLILFATIELLFLARRIHRARQTP
;
A
#
# COMPACT_ATOMS: atom_id res chain seq x y z
N MET A 1 -8.10 -11.49 -6.43
CA MET A 1 -7.00 -10.50 -6.30
C MET A 1 -7.42 -9.18 -5.67
N THR A 2 -8.49 -8.55 -6.18
CA THR A 2 -9.02 -7.25 -5.71
C THR A 2 -9.12 -7.08 -4.20
N LEU A 3 -9.66 -8.09 -3.51
CA LEU A 3 -9.91 -8.02 -2.07
C LEU A 3 -8.60 -7.93 -1.25
N LEU A 4 -7.51 -8.52 -1.73
CA LEU A 4 -6.21 -8.44 -1.08
C LEU A 4 -5.52 -7.11 -1.29
N LEU A 5 -5.61 -6.56 -2.49
CA LEU A 5 -5.01 -5.27 -2.80
C LEU A 5 -5.73 -4.16 -2.05
N LEU A 6 -7.06 -4.29 -1.93
CA LEU A 6 -7.88 -3.43 -1.08
C LEU A 6 -7.52 -3.59 0.40
N ALA A 7 -7.36 -4.82 0.90
CA ALA A 7 -6.97 -5.08 2.28
C ALA A 7 -5.57 -4.54 2.59
N PHE A 8 -4.63 -4.68 1.65
CA PHE A 8 -3.29 -4.15 1.76
C PHE A 8 -3.29 -2.61 1.77
N LEU A 9 -4.01 -1.98 0.83
CA LEU A 9 -4.19 -0.53 0.79
C LEU A 9 -4.82 -0.01 2.09
N ALA A 10 -5.88 -0.67 2.57
CA ALA A 10 -6.57 -0.29 3.80
C ALA A 10 -5.67 -0.44 5.03
N ALA A 11 -4.90 -1.53 5.13
CA ALA A 11 -3.94 -1.74 6.21
C ALA A 11 -2.80 -0.70 6.18
N SER A 12 -2.30 -0.35 4.99
CA SER A 12 -1.35 0.76 4.80
C SER A 12 -1.90 2.09 5.31
N LEU A 13 -3.14 2.43 4.92
CA LEU A 13 -3.76 3.69 5.30
C LEU A 13 -3.99 3.77 6.82
N VAL A 14 -4.41 2.67 7.45
CA VAL A 14 -4.56 2.61 8.92
C VAL A 14 -3.23 2.77 9.63
N ARG A 15 -2.15 2.20 9.07
CA ARG A 15 -0.79 2.37 9.62
C ARG A 15 -0.33 3.81 9.52
N GLU A 16 -0.63 4.50 8.42
CA GLU A 16 -0.25 5.91 8.24
C GLU A 16 -0.97 6.84 9.22
N GLN A 17 -2.18 6.47 9.61
CA GLN A 17 -2.96 7.22 10.60
C GLN A 17 -2.65 6.76 12.03
N ASP A 18 -1.55 6.02 12.25
CA ASP A 18 -1.21 5.46 13.57
C ASP A 18 -1.10 6.54 14.66
N TYR A 19 -0.48 7.67 14.34
CA TYR A 19 -0.35 8.82 15.23
C TYR A 19 -1.72 9.36 15.67
N PHE A 20 -2.62 9.62 14.73
CA PHE A 20 -3.98 10.10 15.03
C PHE A 20 -4.79 9.07 15.82
N LEU A 21 -4.65 7.78 15.49
CA LEU A 21 -5.39 6.71 16.17
C LEU A 21 -4.89 6.49 17.61
N ASP A 22 -3.58 6.57 17.83
CA ASP A 22 -3.00 6.41 19.16
C ASP A 22 -3.25 7.63 20.06
N GLU A 23 -3.33 8.83 19.48
CA GLU A 23 -3.60 10.09 20.19
C GLU A 23 -5.09 10.27 20.54
N TYR A 24 -6.00 10.05 19.59
CA TYR A 24 -7.43 10.38 19.76
C TYR A 24 -8.31 9.20 20.20
N VAL A 25 -7.90 7.96 19.95
CA VAL A 25 -8.73 6.77 20.23
C VAL A 25 -8.20 6.01 21.44
N ALA A 26 -7.01 5.41 21.30
CA ALA A 26 -6.30 4.72 22.37
C ALA A 26 -4.94 4.23 21.85
N ARG A 27 -3.94 4.14 22.73
CA ARG A 27 -2.64 3.56 22.41
C ARG A 27 -2.77 2.19 21.75
N HIS A 28 -2.09 2.03 20.61
CA HIS A 28 -2.03 0.84 19.75
C HIS A 28 -3.30 0.44 19.01
N THR A 29 -4.27 1.35 18.86
CA THR A 29 -5.53 1.08 18.13
C THR A 29 -5.26 0.67 16.68
N TRP A 30 -4.29 1.31 16.03
CA TRP A 30 -3.91 1.00 14.66
C TRP A 30 -3.48 -0.47 14.49
N LYS A 31 -2.82 -1.08 15.49
CA LYS A 31 -2.38 -2.48 15.42
C LYS A 31 -3.57 -3.42 15.36
N ILE A 32 -4.62 -3.14 16.15
CA ILE A 32 -5.84 -3.94 16.20
C ILE A 32 -6.57 -3.83 14.85
N LEU A 33 -6.72 -2.62 14.31
CA LEU A 33 -7.38 -2.37 13.03
C LEU A 33 -6.64 -3.05 11.86
N VAL A 34 -5.30 -2.88 11.78
CA VAL A 34 -4.48 -3.57 10.77
C VAL A 34 -4.63 -5.09 10.88
N THR A 35 -4.59 -5.63 12.11
CA THR A 35 -4.73 -7.07 12.34
C THR A 35 -6.09 -7.58 11.90
N MET A 36 -7.16 -6.83 12.18
CA MET A 36 -8.53 -7.19 11.81
C MET A 36 -8.76 -7.14 10.29
N ILE A 37 -7.97 -6.36 9.55
CA ILE A 37 -8.02 -6.30 8.08
C ILE A 37 -7.16 -7.40 7.45
N ILE A 38 -5.93 -7.58 7.94
CA ILE A 38 -4.95 -8.50 7.35
C ILE A 38 -5.31 -9.97 7.63
N LEU A 39 -5.70 -10.33 8.86
CA LEU A 39 -5.92 -11.74 9.22
C LEU A 39 -7.04 -12.41 8.41
N PRO A 40 -8.25 -11.83 8.26
CA PRO A 40 -9.31 -12.46 7.47
C PRO A 40 -8.95 -12.51 5.99
N SER A 41 -8.30 -11.45 5.48
CA SER A 41 -7.86 -11.36 4.09
C SER A 41 -6.82 -12.43 3.76
N LEU A 42 -5.87 -12.66 4.65
CA LEU A 42 -4.85 -13.70 4.50
C LEU A 42 -5.45 -15.10 4.63
N ALA A 43 -6.33 -15.33 5.61
CA ALA A 43 -7.02 -16.60 5.80
C ALA A 43 -7.83 -16.99 4.55
N TRP A 44 -8.54 -16.04 3.96
CA TRP A 44 -9.30 -16.23 2.72
C TRP A 44 -8.42 -16.66 1.53
N VAL A 45 -7.21 -16.11 1.45
CA VAL A 45 -6.27 -16.40 0.35
C VAL A 45 -5.62 -17.75 0.51
N VAL A 46 -5.23 -18.10 1.73
CA VAL A 46 -4.70 -19.44 2.03
C VAL A 46 -5.74 -20.51 1.70
N TYR A 47 -7.01 -20.23 2.02
CA TYR A 47 -8.14 -21.09 1.66
C TYR A 47 -8.32 -21.20 0.13
N GLN A 48 -8.23 -20.08 -0.60
CA GLN A 48 -8.47 -20.03 -2.04
C GLN A 48 -7.20 -20.00 -2.92
N ARG A 49 -6.07 -20.51 -2.42
CA ARG A 49 -4.72 -20.38 -3.01
C ARG A 49 -4.63 -20.75 -4.50
N GLN A 50 -5.36 -21.77 -4.94
CA GLN A 50 -5.37 -22.25 -6.32
C GLN A 50 -5.96 -21.22 -7.29
N ARG A 51 -7.15 -20.67 -6.98
CA ARG A 51 -7.75 -19.59 -7.79
C ARG A 51 -6.96 -18.30 -7.69
N PHE A 52 -6.35 -18.03 -6.53
CA PHE A 52 -5.46 -16.89 -6.37
C PHE A 52 -4.29 -16.97 -7.36
N LEU A 53 -3.59 -18.10 -7.46
CA LEU A 53 -2.47 -18.24 -8.40
C LEU A 53 -2.88 -18.09 -9.88
N GLU A 54 -4.06 -18.59 -10.26
CA GLU A 54 -4.60 -18.41 -11.61
C GLU A 54 -4.94 -16.95 -11.92
N GLU A 55 -5.66 -16.26 -11.03
CA GLU A 55 -5.93 -14.84 -11.19
C GLU A 55 -4.65 -14.00 -11.16
N PHE A 56 -3.65 -14.42 -10.38
CA PHE A 56 -2.38 -13.70 -10.23
C PHE A 56 -1.61 -13.69 -11.55
N ARG A 57 -1.55 -14.82 -12.24
CA ARG A 57 -0.90 -14.93 -13.56
C ARG A 57 -1.54 -14.02 -14.60
N HIS A 58 -2.85 -13.83 -14.53
CA HIS A 58 -3.56 -12.94 -15.44
C HIS A 58 -3.37 -11.47 -15.04
N TYR A 59 -3.36 -11.20 -13.74
CA TYR A 59 -3.23 -9.86 -13.20
C TYR A 59 -1.80 -9.31 -13.26
N SER A 60 -0.77 -10.16 -13.17
CA SER A 60 0.64 -9.74 -13.17
C SER A 60 1.07 -9.03 -14.46
N ASN A 61 0.35 -9.25 -15.57
CA ASN A 61 0.58 -8.58 -16.84
C ASN A 61 -0.29 -7.33 -17.05
N THR A 62 -0.93 -6.82 -16.00
CA THR A 62 -1.75 -5.60 -16.08
C THR A 62 -0.99 -4.37 -15.61
N PHE A 63 -1.31 -3.22 -16.19
CA PHE A 63 -0.77 -1.92 -15.77
C PHE A 63 -1.01 -1.66 -14.28
N SER A 64 -2.21 -1.99 -13.82
CA SER A 64 -2.67 -2.10 -12.43
C SER A 64 -1.64 -2.73 -11.50
N PHE A 65 -1.13 -3.91 -11.86
CA PHE A 65 -0.16 -4.61 -11.04
C PHE A 65 1.17 -3.86 -10.99
N GLY A 66 1.61 -3.28 -12.11
CA GLY A 66 2.81 -2.44 -12.18
C GLY A 66 2.72 -1.22 -11.27
N LEU A 67 1.59 -0.50 -11.30
CA LEU A 67 1.34 0.65 -10.40
C LEU A 67 1.31 0.23 -8.94
N PHE A 68 0.67 -0.90 -8.63
CA PHE A 68 0.61 -1.41 -7.25
C PHE A 68 2.02 -1.77 -6.75
N ALA A 69 2.78 -2.53 -7.54
CA ALA A 69 4.14 -2.92 -7.19
C ALA A 69 5.05 -1.69 -7.05
N ALA A 70 4.94 -0.71 -7.94
CA ALA A 70 5.67 0.55 -7.84
C ALA A 70 5.32 1.30 -6.54
N GLY A 71 4.04 1.42 -6.21
CA GLY A 71 3.60 2.05 -4.96
C GLY A 71 4.13 1.33 -3.71
N VAL A 72 4.11 -0.01 -3.70
CA VAL A 72 4.72 -0.81 -2.61
C VAL A 72 6.23 -0.57 -2.52
N LEU A 73 6.94 -0.60 -3.64
CA LEU A 73 8.38 -0.36 -3.67
C LEU A 73 8.74 1.04 -3.17
N VAL A 74 8.00 2.05 -3.61
CA VAL A 74 8.18 3.45 -3.17
C VAL A 74 7.94 3.58 -1.67
N THR A 75 6.84 3.03 -1.17
CA THR A 75 6.46 3.15 0.26
C THR A 75 7.40 2.37 1.19
N TYR A 76 7.75 1.12 0.86
CA TYR A 76 8.43 0.25 1.82
C TYR A 76 9.94 0.16 1.64
N ILE A 77 10.43 0.36 0.41
CA ILE A 77 11.87 0.30 0.10
C ILE A 77 12.42 1.70 -0.06
N PHE A 78 11.83 2.50 -0.95
CA PHE A 78 12.40 3.79 -1.31
C PHE A 78 12.26 4.81 -0.18
N SER A 79 11.09 4.93 0.46
CA SER A 79 10.92 5.75 1.67
C SER A 79 11.96 5.40 2.71
N ARG A 80 12.17 4.12 2.99
CA ARG A 80 13.11 3.69 4.04
C ARG A 80 14.58 3.93 3.73
N LEU A 81 14.95 3.92 2.44
CA LEU A 81 16.29 4.35 2.01
C LEU A 81 16.43 5.87 2.14
N TYR A 82 15.39 6.62 1.76
CA TYR A 82 15.35 8.07 1.81
C TYR A 82 15.31 8.60 3.26
N GLY A 83 14.59 7.93 4.16
CA GLY A 83 14.49 8.23 5.59
C GLY A 83 15.73 7.88 6.42
N ARG A 84 16.83 7.46 5.79
CA ARG A 84 18.08 7.22 6.54
C ARG A 84 18.70 8.54 6.97
N GLN A 85 18.87 8.71 8.28
CA GLN A 85 19.45 9.93 8.82
C GLN A 85 20.88 10.17 8.32
N ASP A 86 21.68 9.12 8.12
CA ASP A 86 23.06 9.24 7.62
C ASP A 86 23.11 9.79 6.18
N PHE A 87 22.12 9.45 5.34
CA PHE A 87 22.02 9.99 3.99
C PHE A 87 21.83 11.52 4.03
N TRP A 88 20.88 12.00 4.83
CA TRP A 88 20.60 13.42 4.96
C TRP A 88 21.70 14.20 5.64
N ARG A 89 22.37 13.63 6.65
CA ARG A 89 23.55 14.26 7.24
C ARG A 89 24.70 14.37 6.24
N ALA A 90 24.88 13.37 5.36
CA ALA A 90 25.90 13.45 4.31
C ALA A 90 25.57 14.50 3.24
N VAL A 91 24.29 14.67 2.91
CA VAL A 91 23.82 15.63 1.89
C VAL A 91 23.78 17.07 2.42
N LEU A 92 23.20 17.28 3.61
CA LEU A 92 22.98 18.62 4.19
C LEU A 92 24.15 19.09 5.06
N GLN A 93 25.03 18.17 5.49
CA GLN A 93 26.22 18.45 6.32
C GLN A 93 25.90 19.36 7.52
N GLU A 94 26.53 20.54 7.57
CA GLU A 94 26.39 21.53 8.64
C GLU A 94 24.99 22.17 8.69
N HIS A 95 24.22 22.06 7.61
CA HIS A 95 22.85 22.56 7.49
C HIS A 95 21.79 21.48 7.73
N TYR A 96 22.14 20.38 8.41
CA TYR A 96 21.19 19.33 8.72
C TYR A 96 20.07 19.84 9.64
N ILE A 97 18.85 19.88 9.08
CA ILE A 97 17.61 20.15 9.81
C ILE A 97 16.77 18.87 9.75
N ARG A 98 16.40 18.35 10.93
CA ARG A 98 15.66 17.09 11.04
C ARG A 98 14.30 17.15 10.32
N ASP A 99 13.62 18.28 10.41
CA ASP A 99 12.29 18.48 9.82
C ASP A 99 12.30 18.29 8.30
N PHE A 100 13.40 18.66 7.62
CA PHE A 100 13.50 18.46 6.17
C PHE A 100 13.50 16.99 5.78
N LYS A 101 14.25 16.16 6.53
CA LYS A 101 14.25 14.71 6.35
C LYS A 101 12.83 14.16 6.53
N ASP A 102 12.16 14.54 7.61
CA ASP A 102 10.88 13.96 7.99
C ASP A 102 9.78 14.33 6.97
N ILE A 103 9.72 15.60 6.54
CA ILE A 103 8.82 16.04 5.45
C ILE A 103 9.10 15.28 4.15
N ALA A 104 10.37 15.07 3.83
CA ALA A 104 10.77 14.40 2.60
C ALA A 104 10.45 12.89 2.62
N GLU A 105 10.53 12.26 3.79
CA GLU A 105 10.11 10.88 4.03
C GLU A 105 8.58 10.76 3.87
N GLU A 106 7.80 11.60 4.57
CA GLU A 106 6.34 11.66 4.47
C GLU A 106 5.85 11.89 3.02
N ALA A 107 6.51 12.77 2.26
CA ALA A 107 6.15 13.04 0.87
C ALA A 107 6.33 11.82 -0.05
N ILE A 108 7.39 11.03 0.16
CA ILE A 108 7.62 9.80 -0.60
C ILE A 108 6.63 8.71 -0.21
N GLU A 109 6.29 8.59 1.07
CA GLU A 109 5.27 7.67 1.55
C GLU A 109 3.91 8.00 0.93
N LEU A 110 3.52 9.27 0.94
CA LEU A 110 2.29 9.75 0.30
C LEU A 110 2.25 9.45 -1.21
N LEU A 111 3.37 9.63 -1.91
CA LEU A 111 3.50 9.26 -3.32
C LEU A 111 3.27 7.75 -3.52
N GLY A 112 3.90 6.92 -2.67
CA GLY A 112 3.75 5.49 -2.69
C GLY A 112 2.28 5.06 -2.50
N TYR A 113 1.59 5.61 -1.51
CA TYR A 113 0.16 5.35 -1.29
C TYR A 113 -0.71 5.81 -2.45
N SER A 114 -0.40 6.95 -3.07
CA SER A 114 -1.13 7.45 -4.24
C SER A 114 -1.06 6.48 -5.42
N LEU A 115 0.11 5.89 -5.67
CA LEU A 115 0.30 4.86 -6.70
C LEU A 115 -0.52 3.59 -6.40
N ILE A 116 -0.55 3.15 -5.14
CA ILE A 116 -1.36 2.00 -4.71
C ILE A 116 -2.85 2.29 -4.89
N LEU A 117 -3.30 3.52 -4.57
CA LEU A 117 -4.67 3.95 -4.75
C LEU A 117 -5.06 3.93 -6.24
N PHE A 118 -4.25 4.50 -7.13
CA PHE A 118 -4.51 4.47 -8.56
C PHE A 118 -4.53 3.04 -9.13
N ALA A 119 -3.63 2.18 -8.68
CA ALA A 119 -3.63 0.76 -9.04
C ALA A 119 -4.94 0.07 -8.65
N THR A 120 -5.44 0.35 -7.45
CA THR A 120 -6.69 -0.23 -6.94
C THR A 120 -7.88 0.26 -7.75
N ILE A 121 -7.93 1.55 -8.09
CA ILE A 121 -9.00 2.14 -8.93
C ILE A 121 -8.99 1.51 -10.33
N GLU A 122 -7.84 1.39 -10.98
CA GLU A 122 -7.75 0.80 -12.32
C GLU A 122 -8.14 -0.68 -12.31
N LEU A 123 -7.75 -1.43 -11.28
CA LEU A 123 -8.17 -2.82 -11.12
C LEU A 123 -9.69 -2.93 -10.95
N LEU A 124 -10.33 -2.02 -10.21
CA LEU A 124 -11.79 -1.99 -10.08
C LEU A 124 -12.47 -1.74 -11.43
N PHE A 125 -11.92 -0.86 -12.27
CA PHE A 125 -12.42 -0.64 -13.62
C PHE A 125 -12.25 -1.89 -14.50
N LEU A 126 -11.09 -2.54 -14.44
CA LEU A 126 -10.82 -3.77 -15.19
C LEU A 126 -11.79 -4.90 -14.76
N ALA A 127 -11.96 -5.09 -13.45
CA ALA A 127 -12.89 -6.09 -12.92
C ALA A 127 -14.34 -5.83 -13.36
N ARG A 128 -14.79 -4.56 -13.32
CA ARG A 128 -16.11 -4.16 -13.83
C ARG A 128 -16.27 -4.41 -15.33
N ARG A 129 -15.23 -4.15 -16.13
CA ARG A 129 -15.23 -4.39 -17.58
C ARG A 129 -15.35 -5.89 -17.90
N ILE A 130 -14.56 -6.73 -17.21
CA ILE A 130 -14.63 -8.19 -17.38
C ILE A 130 -16.01 -8.73 -16.97
N HIS A 131 -16.58 -8.22 -15.87
CA HIS A 131 -17.90 -8.63 -15.42
C HIS A 131 -19.00 -8.27 -16.42
N ARG A 132 -18.98 -7.06 -17.00
CA ARG A 132 -19.92 -6.68 -18.07
C ARG A 132 -19.76 -7.52 -19.33
N ALA A 133 -18.54 -7.80 -19.76
CA ALA A 133 -18.28 -8.62 -20.95
C ALA A 133 -18.81 -10.06 -20.81
N ARG A 134 -18.90 -10.58 -19.58
CA ARG A 134 -19.51 -11.90 -19.30
C ARG A 134 -21.04 -11.87 -19.25
N GLN A 135 -21.68 -10.70 -19.21
CA GLN A 135 -23.13 -10.53 -19.16
C GLN A 135 -23.76 -10.21 -20.52
N THR A 136 -22.97 -9.84 -21.52
CA THR A 136 -23.43 -9.74 -22.92
C THR A 136 -23.46 -11.14 -23.54
N PRO A 137 -24.63 -11.64 -23.98
CA PRO A 137 -24.79 -12.96 -24.60
C PRO A 137 -24.08 -13.09 -25.96
#